data_AF-A0A5C4MPE9-F1
#
_entry.id   AF-A0A5C4MPE9-F1
#
_cell.length_a   1.000
_cell.length_b   1.000
_cell.length_c   1.000
_cell.angle_alpha   90.00
_cell.angle_beta   90.00
_cell.angle_gamma   90.00
#
_symmetry.space_group_name_H-M   'P 1'
#
loop_
_entity.id
_entity.type
_entity.pdbx_description
1 polymer ?
#
loop_
_entity_poly.entity_id
_entity_poly.type
_entity_poly.pdbx_seq_one_letter_code
_entity_poly.pdbx_strand_id
1 'polypeptide(L)'
;MGDVFGLESGDEYLCSAEAIEDTVVAIYPRHIFESVSPADAVLSGQLVTALGHSLSRAREHMLLLGCKTAIEKIAAFLLSLADRLKNTVLTRPMTRLDIADHLGLTIETVSRSFTHLEREGLIETGTGRRSISLRDMRGLRQLDA
;
A
#
# COMPACT_ATOMS: atom_id res chain seq x y z
N MET A 1 -4.35 -6.06 -8.13
CA MET A 1 -5.79 -6.36 -8.27
C MET A 1 -5.99 -7.78 -7.75
N GLY A 2 -6.88 -8.00 -6.78
CA GLY A 2 -6.99 -9.29 -6.08
C GLY A 2 -6.52 -9.29 -4.61
N ASP A 3 -6.37 -8.11 -3.98
CA ASP A 3 -6.11 -8.03 -2.55
C ASP A 3 -7.39 -8.39 -1.77
N VAL A 4 -7.26 -9.27 -0.78
CA VAL A 4 -8.36 -9.66 0.13
C VAL A 4 -8.16 -8.95 1.47
N PHE A 5 -9.24 -8.42 2.03
CA PHE A 5 -9.27 -7.75 3.33
C PHE A 5 -10.59 -8.06 4.06
N GLY A 6 -10.65 -7.78 5.36
CA GLY A 6 -11.83 -8.07 6.19
C GLY A 6 -12.00 -9.55 6.57
N LEU A 7 -10.94 -10.35 6.43
CA LEU A 7 -10.91 -11.73 6.93
C LEU A 7 -10.39 -11.72 8.36
N GLU A 8 -11.31 -11.72 9.32
CA GLU A 8 -11.00 -11.69 10.76
C GLU A 8 -11.30 -13.04 11.41
N SER A 9 -10.55 -13.41 12.45
CA SER A 9 -10.80 -14.65 13.20
C SER A 9 -12.07 -14.60 14.06
N GLY A 10 -12.53 -13.40 14.44
CA GLY A 10 -13.74 -13.19 15.23
C GLY A 10 -14.85 -12.46 14.45
N ASP A 11 -15.99 -12.22 15.10
CA ASP A 11 -17.18 -11.60 14.50
C ASP A 11 -17.09 -10.07 14.32
N GLU A 12 -16.01 -9.46 14.81
CA GLU A 12 -15.78 -8.02 14.75
C GLU A 12 -14.68 -7.66 13.75
N TYR A 13 -14.88 -6.55 13.01
CA TYR A 13 -13.85 -5.97 12.16
C TYR A 13 -12.91 -5.10 12.99
N LEU A 14 -11.61 -5.42 12.99
CA LEU A 14 -10.59 -4.66 13.70
C LEU A 14 -10.24 -3.34 13.01
N CYS A 15 -10.62 -3.18 11.74
CA CYS A 15 -10.32 -2.02 10.91
C CYS A 15 -11.53 -1.65 10.06
N SER A 16 -11.69 -0.36 9.76
CA SER A 16 -12.56 0.11 8.69
C SER A 16 -11.83 0.02 7.34
N ALA A 17 -12.60 0.01 6.25
CA ALA A 17 -12.07 0.09 4.89
C ALA A 17 -12.81 1.21 4.14
N GLU A 18 -12.04 2.08 3.49
CA GLU A 18 -12.57 3.17 2.67
C GLU A 18 -11.96 3.11 1.27
N ALA A 19 -12.78 3.32 0.24
CA ALA A 19 -12.33 3.34 -1.13
C ALA A 19 -11.74 4.73 -1.46
N ILE A 20 -10.46 4.76 -1.82
CA ILE A 20 -9.73 5.99 -2.20
C ILE A 20 -10.17 6.47 -3.60
N GLU A 21 -10.63 5.55 -4.44
CA GLU A 21 -11.17 5.82 -5.78
C GLU A 21 -12.35 4.90 -6.11
N ASP A 22 -12.97 5.11 -7.28
CA ASP A 22 -14.05 4.26 -7.77
C ASP A 22 -13.57 2.81 -7.88
N THR A 23 -14.06 1.96 -6.98
CA THR A 23 -13.55 0.61 -6.77
C THR A 23 -14.67 -0.42 -6.94
N VAL A 24 -14.38 -1.49 -7.67
CA VAL A 24 -15.27 -2.66 -7.74
C VAL A 24 -14.74 -3.72 -6.78
N VAL A 25 -15.58 -4.17 -5.85
CA VAL A 25 -15.25 -5.22 -4.89
C VAL A 25 -16.13 -6.45 -5.09
N ALA A 26 -15.54 -7.63 -4.92
CA ALA A 26 -16.28 -8.88 -4.81
C ALA A 26 -16.47 -9.21 -3.32
N ILE A 27 -17.72 -9.38 -2.89
CA ILE A 27 -18.06 -9.66 -1.50
C ILE A 27 -18.33 -11.15 -1.35
N TYR A 28 -17.61 -11.80 -0.45
CA TYR A 28 -17.78 -13.20 -0.11
C TYR A 28 -18.28 -13.31 1.33
N PRO A 29 -19.49 -13.85 1.57
CA PRO A 29 -19.99 -14.10 2.91
C PRO A 29 -19.06 -15.04 3.70
N ARG A 30 -18.81 -14.71 4.97
CA ARG A 30 -17.91 -15.47 5.87
C ARG A 30 -18.23 -16.97 5.94
N HIS A 31 -19.52 -17.32 6.00
CA HIS A 31 -19.97 -18.70 6.08
C HIS A 31 -19.54 -19.54 4.88
N ILE A 32 -19.28 -18.95 3.71
CA ILE A 32 -18.75 -19.68 2.55
C ILE A 32 -17.37 -20.23 2.88
N PHE A 33 -16.53 -19.44 3.57
CA PHE A 33 -15.20 -19.85 4.02
C PHE A 33 -15.24 -20.84 5.19
N GLU A 34 -16.24 -20.74 6.07
CA GLU A 34 -16.46 -21.70 7.16
C GLU A 34 -17.01 -23.05 6.65
N SER A 35 -17.75 -23.02 5.54
CA SER A 35 -18.28 -24.22 4.86
C SER A 35 -17.28 -24.88 3.90
N VAL A 36 -16.05 -24.33 3.78
CA VAL A 36 -14.99 -24.93 2.96
C VAL A 36 -14.60 -26.25 3.59
N SER A 37 -15.12 -27.31 3.00
CA SER A 37 -14.66 -28.66 3.29
C SER A 37 -13.15 -28.72 3.01
N PRO A 38 -12.34 -29.40 3.85
CA PRO A 38 -10.94 -29.69 3.54
C PRO A 38 -10.72 -30.42 2.20
N ALA A 39 -11.80 -30.85 1.53
CA ALA A 39 -11.78 -31.40 0.18
C ALA A 39 -11.51 -30.34 -0.93
N ASP A 40 -11.73 -29.04 -0.68
CA ASP A 40 -11.53 -28.00 -1.70
C ASP A 40 -10.12 -27.38 -1.59
N ALA A 41 -9.14 -28.15 -2.04
CA ALA A 41 -7.71 -27.82 -1.96
C ALA A 41 -7.34 -26.51 -2.69
N VAL A 42 -8.13 -26.10 -3.68
CA VAL A 42 -7.88 -24.88 -4.46
C VAL A 42 -8.19 -23.64 -3.63
N LEU A 43 -9.33 -23.61 -2.94
CA LEU A 43 -9.75 -22.44 -2.16
C LEU A 43 -8.92 -22.28 -0.88
N SER A 44 -8.58 -23.39 -0.22
CA SER A 44 -7.67 -23.37 0.93
C SER A 44 -6.28 -22.88 0.55
N GLY A 45 -5.74 -23.30 -0.60
CA GLY A 45 -4.47 -22.78 -1.12
C GLY A 45 -4.50 -21.27 -1.38
N GLN A 46 -5.58 -20.76 -2.00
CA GLN A 46 -5.74 -19.33 -2.26
C GLN A 46 -5.83 -18.50 -0.98
N LEU A 47 -6.54 -18.98 0.05
CA LEU A 47 -6.62 -18.35 1.37
C LEU A 47 -5.25 -18.28 2.04
N VAL A 48 -4.49 -19.38 2.05
CA VAL A 48 -3.14 -19.42 2.64
C VAL A 48 -2.21 -18.43 1.94
N THR A 49 -2.25 -18.36 0.61
CA THR A 49 -1.48 -17.37 -0.16
C THR A 49 -1.88 -15.93 0.22
N ALA A 50 -3.18 -15.64 0.29
CA ALA A 50 -3.68 -14.30 0.65
C ALA A 50 -3.25 -13.89 2.07
N LEU A 51 -3.35 -14.80 3.05
CA LEU A 51 -2.88 -14.57 4.41
C LEU A 51 -1.36 -14.36 4.47
N GLY A 52 -0.59 -15.16 3.72
CA GLY A 52 0.86 -15.00 3.60
C GLY A 52 1.26 -13.63 3.05
N HIS A 53 0.55 -13.14 2.03
CA HIS A 53 0.75 -11.79 1.49
C HIS A 53 0.40 -10.71 2.52
N SER A 54 -0.72 -10.87 3.25
CA SER A 54 -1.12 -9.93 4.30
C SER A 54 -0.07 -9.84 5.42
N LEU A 55 0.47 -10.98 5.86
CA LEU A 55 1.51 -11.04 6.88
C LEU A 55 2.83 -10.41 6.41
N SER A 56 3.25 -10.67 5.17
CA SER A 56 4.45 -10.03 4.59
C SER A 56 4.30 -8.50 4.57
N ARG A 57 3.12 -8.01 4.15
CA ARG A 57 2.81 -6.58 4.14
C ARG A 57 2.85 -5.96 5.54
N ALA A 58 2.28 -6.64 6.55
CA ALA A 58 2.34 -6.17 7.93
C ALA A 58 3.79 -6.08 8.44
N ARG A 59 4.64 -7.05 8.07
CA ARG A 59 6.06 -7.05 8.42
C ARG A 59 6.84 -5.92 7.73
N GLU A 60 6.62 -5.70 6.45
CA GLU A 60 7.21 -4.58 5.71
C GLU A 60 6.77 -3.23 6.29
N HIS A 61 5.50 -3.10 6.67
CA HIS A 61 4.98 -1.89 7.29
C HIS A 61 5.59 -1.63 8.68
N MET A 62 5.80 -2.67 9.50
CA MET A 62 6.52 -2.54 10.77
C MET A 62 7.97 -2.07 10.58
N LEU A 63 8.68 -2.60 9.58
CA LEU A 63 10.05 -2.17 9.26
C LEU A 63 10.07 -0.73 8.76
N LEU A 64 9.10 -0.34 7.93
CA LEU A 64 8.90 1.04 7.49
C LEU A 64 8.69 1.99 8.67
N LEU A 65 7.91 1.60 9.68
CA LEU A 65 7.61 2.46 10.81
C LEU A 65 8.77 2.61 11.79
N GLY A 66 9.55 1.54 12.02
CA GLY A 66 10.53 1.46 13.11
C GLY A 66 11.96 1.91 12.83
N CYS A 67 12.43 1.89 11.57
CA CYS A 67 13.87 2.08 11.28
C CYS A 67 14.19 3.11 10.19
N LYS A 68 13.18 3.65 9.49
CA LYS A 68 13.38 4.50 8.31
C LYS A 68 13.16 5.98 8.59
N THR A 69 13.98 6.84 7.98
CA THR A 69 13.77 8.28 7.93
C THR A 69 12.52 8.62 7.12
N ALA A 70 11.97 9.83 7.27
CA ALA A 70 10.76 10.22 6.55
C ALA A 70 10.90 10.10 5.02
N ILE A 71 12.08 10.41 4.47
CA ILE A 71 12.37 10.29 3.04
C ILE A 71 12.40 8.83 2.62
N GLU A 72 13.07 7.97 3.38
CA GLU A 72 13.14 6.53 3.12
C GLU A 72 11.75 5.88 3.17
N LYS A 73 10.91 6.24 4.17
CA LYS A 73 9.52 5.78 4.26
C LYS A 73 8.71 6.15 3.02
N ILE A 74 8.84 7.38 2.53
CA ILE A 74 8.10 7.86 1.36
C ILE A 74 8.62 7.21 0.07
N ALA A 75 9.95 7.07 -0.09
CA ALA A 75 10.54 6.39 -1.23
C ALA A 75 10.07 4.93 -1.32
N ALA A 76 10.14 4.20 -0.21
CA ALA A 76 9.67 2.83 -0.09
C ALA A 76 8.17 2.69 -0.42
N PHE A 77 7.34 3.59 0.12
CA PHE A 77 5.90 3.63 -0.15
C PHE A 77 5.61 3.82 -1.65
N LEU A 78 6.28 4.78 -2.29
CA LEU A 78 6.10 5.06 -3.72
C LEU A 78 6.55 3.88 -4.59
N LEU A 79 7.68 3.24 -4.24
CA LEU A 79 8.19 2.05 -4.93
C LEU A 79 7.22 0.86 -4.79
N SER A 80 6.71 0.62 -3.58
CA SER A 80 5.72 -0.42 -3.29
C SER A 80 4.45 -0.21 -4.11
N LEU A 81 3.95 1.03 -4.16
CA LEU A 81 2.75 1.36 -4.94
C LEU A 81 2.98 1.14 -6.44
N ALA A 82 4.13 1.57 -6.96
CA ALA A 82 4.48 1.37 -8.36
C ALA A 82 4.63 -0.11 -8.74
N ASP A 83 5.20 -0.93 -7.85
CA ASP A 83 5.28 -2.37 -8.08
C ASP A 83 3.90 -3.04 -8.08
N ARG A 84 3.01 -2.66 -7.15
CA ARG A 84 1.63 -3.17 -7.09
C ARG A 84 0.81 -2.80 -8.32
N LEU A 85 0.97 -1.57 -8.81
CA LEU A 85 0.26 -1.09 -10.00
C LEU A 85 0.96 -1.49 -11.31
N LYS A 86 2.18 -2.05 -11.23
CA LYS A 86 3.08 -2.31 -12.36
C LYS A 86 3.21 -1.09 -13.28
N ASN A 87 3.26 0.09 -12.68
CA ASN A 87 3.29 1.38 -13.37
C ASN A 87 4.16 2.38 -12.60
N THR A 88 4.98 3.15 -13.32
CA THR A 88 5.82 4.21 -12.75
C THR A 88 5.11 5.55 -12.63
N VAL A 89 3.91 5.68 -13.22
CA VAL A 89 3.04 6.84 -13.08
C VAL A 89 1.86 6.47 -12.20
N LEU A 90 1.85 7.05 -11.02
CA LEU A 90 0.81 6.87 -10.01
C LEU A 90 -0.29 7.88 -10.30
N THR A 91 -1.40 7.42 -10.89
CA THR A 91 -2.56 8.25 -11.22
C THR A 91 -3.54 8.22 -10.05
N ARG A 92 -4.13 9.37 -9.66
CA ARG A 92 -4.98 9.53 -8.46
C ARG A 92 -4.28 9.04 -7.17
N PRO A 93 -3.10 9.57 -6.83
CA PRO A 93 -2.43 9.18 -5.60
C PRO A 93 -3.26 9.60 -4.37
N MET A 94 -3.10 8.84 -3.29
CA MET A 94 -3.55 9.23 -1.94
C MET A 94 -3.15 10.68 -1.62
N THR A 95 -4.00 11.36 -0.84
CA THR A 95 -3.68 12.73 -0.43
C THR A 95 -2.43 12.75 0.46
N ARG A 96 -1.81 13.91 0.61
CA ARG A 96 -0.65 14.05 1.50
C ARG A 96 -1.03 13.77 2.97
N LEU A 97 -2.30 13.95 3.33
CA LEU A 97 -2.82 13.59 4.64
C LEU A 97 -2.91 12.08 4.79
N ASP A 98 -3.54 11.37 3.84
CA ASP A 98 -3.67 9.91 3.92
C ASP A 98 -2.30 9.22 3.91
N ILE A 99 -1.34 9.75 3.15
CA ILE A 99 0.06 9.26 3.15
C ILE A 99 0.71 9.50 4.52
N ALA A 100 0.45 10.65 5.14
CA ALA A 100 0.99 10.97 6.45
C ALA A 100 0.46 10.00 7.51
N ASP A 101 -0.86 9.78 7.53
CA ASP A 101 -1.53 8.83 8.41
C ASP A 101 -1.04 7.40 8.18
N HIS A 102 -0.86 7.00 6.92
CA HIS A 102 -0.37 5.66 6.55
C HIS A 102 1.08 5.40 7.00
N LEU A 103 1.93 6.43 7.00
CA LEU A 103 3.37 6.31 7.31
C LEU A 103 3.74 6.74 8.74
N GLY A 104 2.75 7.18 9.53
CA GLY A 104 2.99 7.75 10.85
C GLY A 104 3.86 9.02 10.79
N LEU A 105 3.67 9.85 9.77
CA LEU A 105 4.36 11.12 9.55
C LEU A 105 3.38 12.27 9.70
N THR A 106 3.88 13.51 9.75
CA THR A 106 3.02 14.70 9.64
C THR A 106 2.83 15.10 8.18
N ILE A 107 1.72 15.75 7.85
CA ILE A 107 1.44 16.26 6.50
C ILE A 107 2.53 17.23 6.00
N GLU A 108 3.11 18.02 6.90
CA GLU A 108 4.23 18.92 6.61
C GLU A 108 5.50 18.14 6.25
N THR A 109 5.77 17.07 6.99
CA THR A 109 6.92 16.19 6.74
C THR A 109 6.80 15.49 5.40
N VAL A 110 5.61 14.99 5.07
CA VAL A 110 5.33 14.42 3.74
C VAL A 110 5.52 15.49 2.67
N SER A 111 4.93 16.68 2.84
CA SER A 111 5.03 17.75 1.84
C SER A 111 6.48 18.21 1.59
N ARG A 112 7.29 18.34 2.65
CA ARG A 112 8.71 18.67 2.55
C ARG A 112 9.51 17.58 1.83
N SER A 113 9.25 16.32 2.17
CA SER A 113 9.94 15.18 1.55
C SER A 113 9.60 15.06 0.07
N PHE A 114 8.34 15.26 -0.32
CA PHE A 114 7.95 15.33 -1.73
C PHE A 114 8.69 16.45 -2.48
N THR A 115 8.75 17.64 -1.89
CA THR A 115 9.48 18.77 -2.49
C THR A 115 10.97 18.46 -2.64
N HIS A 116 11.57 17.75 -1.68
CA HIS A 116 12.95 17.31 -1.77
C HIS A 116 13.16 16.29 -2.89
N LEU A 117 12.34 15.25 -2.97
CA LEU A 117 12.42 14.23 -4.03
C LEU A 117 12.22 14.83 -5.44
N GLU A 118 11.36 15.85 -5.58
CA GLU A 118 11.20 16.59 -6.84
C GLU A 118 12.46 17.39 -7.21
N ARG A 119 13.09 18.05 -6.23
CA ARG A 119 14.33 18.81 -6.45
C ARG A 119 15.49 17.92 -6.85
N GLU A 120 15.58 16.72 -6.28
CA GLU A 120 16.57 15.70 -6.65
C GLU A 120 16.23 15.03 -8.01
N GLY A 121 15.10 15.39 -8.64
CA GLY A 121 14.69 14.81 -9.93
C GLY A 121 14.25 13.35 -9.85
N LEU A 122 14.02 12.82 -8.64
CA LEU A 122 13.62 11.44 -8.41
C LEU A 122 12.15 11.20 -8.74
N ILE A 123 11.32 12.20 -8.47
CA ILE A 123 9.89 12.19 -8.79
C ILE A 123 9.48 13.48 -9.48
N GLU A 124 8.31 13.47 -10.08
CA GLU A 124 7.64 14.66 -10.60
C GLU A 124 6.16 14.60 -10.24
N THR A 125 5.62 15.64 -9.60
CA THR A 125 4.19 15.72 -9.33
C THR A 125 3.47 16.48 -10.43
N GLY A 126 2.43 15.88 -11.00
CA GLY A 126 1.61 16.50 -12.04
C GLY A 126 0.76 17.67 -11.53
N THR A 127 0.20 18.44 -12.46
CA THR A 127 -0.64 19.61 -12.17
C THR A 127 -1.77 19.28 -11.20
N GLY A 128 -1.91 20.08 -10.13
CA GLY A 128 -2.92 19.87 -9.10
C GLY A 128 -2.69 18.63 -8.21
N ARG A 129 -1.47 18.06 -8.21
CA ARG A 129 -1.09 16.88 -7.40
C ARG A 129 -1.89 15.62 -7.71
N ARG A 130 -2.46 15.53 -8.92
CA ARG A 130 -3.31 14.41 -9.38
C ARG A 130 -2.54 13.21 -9.94
N SER A 131 -1.23 13.34 -10.10
CA SER A 131 -0.35 12.25 -10.49
C SER A 131 1.04 12.43 -9.88
N ILE A 132 1.75 11.32 -9.69
CA ILE A 132 3.17 11.29 -9.33
C ILE A 132 3.88 10.37 -10.32
N SER A 133 4.87 10.90 -11.02
CA SER A 133 5.74 10.15 -11.92
C SER A 133 7.05 9.82 -11.22
N LEU A 134 7.41 8.55 -11.15
CA LEU A 134 8.72 8.11 -10.64
C LEU A 134 9.73 8.22 -11.79
N ARG A 135 10.56 9.27 -11.74
CA ARG A 135 11.53 9.60 -12.78
C ARG A 135 12.79 8.73 -12.68
N ASP A 136 13.27 8.49 -11.46
CA ASP A 136 14.43 7.64 -11.21
C ASP A 136 14.13 6.56 -10.16
N MET A 137 13.75 5.38 -10.66
CA MET A 137 13.50 4.19 -9.85
C MET A 137 14.77 3.67 -9.15
N ARG A 138 15.97 3.91 -9.72
CA ARG A 138 17.22 3.46 -9.11
C ARG A 138 17.60 4.36 -7.94
N GLY A 139 17.53 5.67 -8.13
CA GLY A 139 17.74 6.65 -7.06
C GLY A 139 16.78 6.45 -5.89
N LEU A 140 15.49 6.22 -6.17
CA LEU A 140 14.51 5.90 -5.14
C LEU A 140 14.84 4.62 -4.36
N ARG A 141 15.33 3.57 -5.03
CA ARG A 141 15.74 2.32 -4.37
C ARG A 141 16.98 2.47 -3.49
N GLN A 142 17.87 3.41 -3.82
CA GLN A 142 19.03 3.70 -2.97
C GLN A 142 18.62 4.40 -1.67
N LEU A 143 17.50 5.14 -1.70
CA LEU A 143 16.86 5.71 -0.52
C LEU A 143 15.99 4.71 0.24
N ASP A 144 15.84 3.48 -0.24
CA ASP A 144 15.02 2.43 0.42
C ASP A 144 15.88 1.45 1.25
N ALA A 145 17.19 1.72 1.34
CA ALA A 145 18.20 0.89 1.99
C ALA A 145 18.04 0.79 3.52
#